data_AF-A0A822BLK2-F1
#
_entry.id   AF-A0A822BLK2-F1
#
_cell.length_a   1.000
_cell.length_b   1.000
_cell.length_c   1.000
_cell.angle_alpha   90.00
_cell.angle_beta   90.00
_cell.angle_gamma   90.00
#
_symmetry.space_group_name_H-M   'P 1'
#
loop_
_entity.id
_entity.type
_entity.pdbx_description
1 polymer ?
#
loop_
_entity_poly.entity_id
_entity_poly.type
_entity_poly.pdbx_seq_one_letter_code
_entity_poly.pdbx_strand_id
1 'polypeptide(L)' 'MHTVFRIGEVRKIDKKSPLYEVDLKLTADDDQQLRQLTKRIAEEIGGDG' A
#
# COMPACT_ATOMS: atom_id res chain seq x y z
N MET A 1 14.97 6.49 5.33
CA MET A 1 14.03 5.49 5.86
C MET A 1 12.68 5.78 5.23
N HIS A 2 12.21 4.93 4.32
CA HIS A 2 10.88 5.06 3.70
C HIS A 2 9.99 4.04 4.38
N THR A 3 9.21 4.49 5.37
CA THR A 3 8.25 3.63 6.03
C THR A 3 7.05 3.46 5.12
N VAL A 4 6.84 2.23 4.66
CA VAL A 4 5.66 1.92 3.86
C VAL A 4 4.62 1.28 4.75
N PHE A 5 3.35 1.59 4.47
CA PHE A 5 2.21 1.02 5.15
C PHE A 5 1.42 0.18 4.15
N ARG A 6 1.06 -1.03 4.56
CA ARG A 6 0.15 -1.87 3.79
C ARG A 6 -1.27 -1.60 4.28
N ILE A 7 -2.13 -1.22 3.35
CA ILE A 7 -3.56 -1.10 3.60
C ILE A 7 -4.10 -2.52 3.80
N GLY A 8 -4.58 -2.81 5.00
CA GLY A 8 -5.16 -4.10 5.37
C GLY A 8 -6.63 -4.14 4.96
N GLU A 9 -7.48 -3.53 5.78
CA GLU A 9 -8.92 -3.52 5.57
C GLU A 9 -9.46 -2.08 5.55
N VAL A 10 -10.40 -1.82 4.64
CA VAL A 10 -11.09 -0.54 4.54
C VAL A 10 -12.54 -0.77 4.95
N ARG A 11 -12.97 -0.15 6.05
CA ARG A 11 -14.33 -0.25 6.59
C ARG A 11 -15.01 1.10 6.56
N LYS A 12 -16.31 1.12 6.28
CA LYS A 12 -17.11 2.33 6.50
C LYS A 12 -17.38 2.49 7.99
N ILE A 13 -17.09 3.67 8.52
CA ILE A 13 -17.33 3.98 9.95
C ILE A 13 -18.84 4.03 10.22
N ASP A 14 -19.61 4.56 9.26
CA ASP A 14 -21.06 4.59 9.33
C ASP A 14 -21.69 4.51 7.92
N LYS A 15 -22.89 3.93 7.80
CA LYS A 15 -23.57 3.79 6.50
C LYS A 15 -23.95 5.12 5.85
N LYS A 16 -24.11 6.20 6.63
CA LYS A 16 -24.49 7.53 6.15
C LYS A 16 -23.33 8.52 6.09
N SER A 17 -22.17 8.16 6.64
CA SER A 17 -21.01 9.05 6.69
C SER A 17 -20.05 8.74 5.53
N PRO A 18 -19.46 9.76 4.87
CA PRO A 18 -18.47 9.54 3.82
C PRO A 18 -17.09 9.11 4.37
N LEU A 19 -17.00 8.83 5.67
CA LEU A 19 -15.76 8.50 6.36
C LEU A 19 -15.51 6.99 6.38
N TYR A 20 -14.26 6.63 6.07
CA TYR A 20 -13.78 5.26 6.04
C TYR A 20 -12.64 5.11 7.03
N GLU A 21 -12.72 4.06 7.83
CA GLU A 21 -11.63 3.60 8.68
C GLU A 21 -10.76 2.65 7.87
N VAL A 22 -9.46 2.89 7.91
CA VAL A 22 -8.48 2.11 7.17
C VAL A 22 -7.50 1.54 8.16
N ASP A 23 -7.44 0.22 8.26
CA ASP A 23 -6.42 -0.48 9.02
C ASP A 23 -5.11 -0.41 8.24
N LEU A 24 -4.17 0.40 8.74
CA LEU A 24 -2.84 0.54 8.17
C LEU A 24 -1.87 -0.32 8.97
N LYS A 25 -1.34 -1.37 8.34
CA LYS A 25 -0.30 -2.19 8.94
C LYS A 25 1.05 -1.62 8.57
N LEU A 26 1.86 -1.36 9.59
CA LEU A 26 3.26 -0.99 9.43
C LEU A 26 3.96 -2.19 8.78
N THR A 27 4.32 -2.04 7.50
CA THR A 27 5.23 -3.00 6.88
C THR A 27 6.64 -2.69 7.38
N ALA A 28 7.36 -3.72 7.82
CA ALA A 28 8.69 -3.53 8.37
C ALA A 28 9.59 -2.92 7.28
N ASP A 29 10.60 -2.16 7.69
CA ASP A 29 11.50 -1.39 6.80
C ASP A 29 12.14 -2.23 5.67
N ASP A 30 12.11 -3.57 5.79
CA ASP A 30 12.56 -4.54 4.78
C ASP A 30 11.44 -5.52 4.32
N ASP A 31 10.25 -5.01 4.04
CA ASP A 31 9.18 -5.81 3.43
C ASP A 31 9.56 -6.17 1.98
N GLN A 32 10.29 -7.28 1.81
CA GLN A 32 10.79 -7.78 0.52
C GLN A 32 9.67 -7.90 -0.52
N GLN A 33 8.44 -8.19 -0.08
CA GLN A 33 7.27 -8.27 -0.95
C GLN A 33 6.92 -6.92 -1.58
N LEU A 34 6.98 -5.85 -0.81
CA LEU A 34 6.72 -4.51 -1.31
C LEU A 34 7.82 -4.07 -2.27
N ARG A 35 9.08 -4.33 -1.92
CA ARG A 35 10.22 -4.01 -2.79
C ARG A 35 10.14 -4.74 -4.13
N GLN A 36 9.71 -6.00 -4.13
CA GLN A 36 9.47 -6.75 -5.37
C GLN A 36 8.27 -6.22 -6.15
N LEU A 37 7.18 -5.84 -5.47
CA LEU A 37 6.01 -5.25 -6.13
C LEU A 37 6.33 -3.89 -6.76
N THR A 38 7.01 -2.99 -6.03
CA THR A 38 7.46 -1.70 -6.54
C THR A 38 8.44 -1.87 -7.69
N LYS A 39 9.36 -2.85 -7.62
CA LYS A 39 10.27 -3.15 -8.72
C LYS A 39 9.50 -3.62 -9.97
N ARG A 40 8.56 -4.56 -9.81
CA ARG A 40 7.72 -5.03 -10.93
C ARG A 40 6.91 -3.90 -11.55
N ILE A 41 6.28 -3.07 -10.72
CA ILE A 41 5.54 -1.91 -11.18
C ILE A 41 6.49 -0.96 -11.91
N ALA A 42 7.67 -0.65 -11.37
CA ALA A 42 8.67 0.18 -12.05
C ALA A 42 9.16 -0.43 -13.39
N GLU A 43 9.29 -1.75 -13.49
CA GLU A 43 9.62 -2.46 -14.73
C GLU A 43 8.45 -2.42 -15.73
N GLU A 44 7.20 -2.51 -15.26
CA GLU A 44 6.00 -2.43 -16.11
C GLU A 44 5.70 -1.01 -16.61
N ILE A 45 5.93 0.04 -15.80
CA ILE A 45 5.73 1.43 -16.25
C ILE A 45 6.99 2.04 -16.90
N GLY A 46 8.18 1.48 -16.66
CA GLY A 46 9.46 1.96 -17.18
C GLY A 46 9.92 1.28 -18.47
N GLY A 47 9.11 0.40 -19.05
CA GLY A 47 9.39 -0.27 -20.32
C GLY A 47 8.98 0.56 -21.54
N ASP A 48 9.63 1.71 -21.75
CA ASP A 48 9.86 2.27 -23.10
C ASP A 48 11.16 3.09 -23.09
N GLY A 49 12.17 2.55 -23.78
CA GLY A 49 13.53 3.06 -23.90
C GLY A 49 14.41 2.08 -24.66
#